data_AF-A0A974KDT0-F1
#
_entry.id   AF-A0A974KDT0-F1
#
_cell.length_a   1.000
_cell.length_b   1.000
_cell.length_c   1.000
_cell.angle_alpha   90.00
_cell.angle_beta   90.00
_cell.angle_gamma   90.00
#
_symmetry.space_group_name_H-M   'P 1'
#
loop_
_entity.id
_entity.type
_entity.pdbx_description
1 polymer ?
#
loop_
_entity_poly.entity_id
_entity_poly.type
_entity_poly.pdbx_seq_one_letter_code
_entity_poly.pdbx_strand_id
1 'polypeptide(L)'
;MPLYTNDDVNTLKLKLADVDKSQLIDAMTELALSWPAVCDVTEWLVSTPSENMARFASRLEQMEERDYKYPRHTRIDENILIELRALLREVCSGATSAKEEMEGLLLICKTDRFTFEQYLQEQWSLEFFYTNELAPCLISCASRIKDIQWLITVLQEMLTEDSYGIREHVLSPVLQGIQKHTE
;
A
#
# COMPACT_ATOMS: atom_id res chain seq x y z
N MET A 1 -12.63 -13.32 -19.11
CA MET A 1 -12.70 -11.88 -19.45
C MET A 1 -11.52 -11.55 -20.34
N PRO A 2 -11.68 -10.72 -21.38
CA PRO A 2 -10.52 -10.21 -22.12
C PRO A 2 -9.64 -9.43 -21.13
N LEU A 3 -8.36 -9.79 -21.07
CA LEU A 3 -7.37 -9.05 -20.29
C LEU A 3 -6.94 -7.84 -21.13
N TYR A 4 -7.23 -6.64 -20.64
CA TYR A 4 -6.71 -5.42 -21.25
C TYR A 4 -5.19 -5.41 -21.15
N THR A 5 -4.51 -5.04 -22.22
CA THR A 5 -3.05 -4.89 -22.24
C THR A 5 -2.65 -3.56 -21.60
N ASN A 6 -1.37 -3.42 -21.22
CA ASN A 6 -0.84 -2.13 -20.76
C ASN A 6 -1.02 -1.01 -21.80
N ASP A 7 -0.98 -1.35 -23.10
CA ASP A 7 -1.19 -0.40 -24.19
C ASP A 7 -2.66 0.07 -24.27
N ASP A 8 -3.61 -0.84 -24.02
CA ASP A 8 -5.03 -0.49 -23.94
C ASP A 8 -5.29 0.48 -22.80
N VAL A 9 -4.68 0.24 -21.62
CA VAL A 9 -4.80 1.10 -20.45
C VAL A 9 -4.16 2.47 -20.68
N ASN A 10 -2.98 2.52 -21.30
CA ASN A 10 -2.32 3.78 -21.64
C ASN A 10 -3.13 4.60 -22.65
N THR A 11 -3.70 3.95 -23.65
CA THR A 11 -4.60 4.59 -24.62
C THR A 11 -5.85 5.15 -23.95
N LEU A 12 -6.45 4.38 -23.04
CA LEU A 12 -7.60 4.83 -22.25
C LEU A 12 -7.23 6.04 -21.40
N LYS A 13 -6.09 6.02 -20.70
CA LYS A 13 -5.61 7.14 -19.87
C LYS A 13 -5.49 8.44 -20.66
N LEU A 14 -4.95 8.39 -21.87
CA LEU A 14 -4.86 9.55 -22.75
C LEU A 14 -6.25 10.09 -23.12
N LYS A 15 -7.18 9.21 -23.48
CA LYS A 15 -8.55 9.61 -23.84
C LYS A 15 -9.33 10.18 -22.65
N LEU A 16 -9.13 9.62 -21.46
CA LEU A 16 -9.77 10.10 -20.22
C LEU A 16 -9.33 11.52 -19.85
N ALA A 17 -8.15 11.96 -20.29
CA ALA A 17 -7.69 13.33 -20.04
C ALA A 17 -8.56 14.39 -20.76
N ASP A 18 -9.22 14.03 -21.85
CA ASP A 18 -10.09 14.90 -22.64
C ASP A 18 -11.58 14.83 -22.23
N VAL A 19 -11.92 13.94 -21.28
CA VAL A 19 -13.30 13.77 -20.80
C VAL A 19 -13.65 14.90 -19.84
N ASP A 20 -14.87 15.44 -19.97
CA ASP A 20 -15.34 16.47 -19.06
C ASP A 20 -15.50 15.92 -17.63
N LYS A 21 -15.19 16.77 -16.63
CA LYS A 21 -15.22 16.36 -15.23
C LYS A 21 -16.58 15.87 -14.78
N SER A 22 -17.69 16.44 -15.28
CA SER A 22 -19.02 16.00 -14.87
C SER A 22 -19.31 14.57 -15.36
N GLN A 23 -18.91 14.25 -16.60
CA GLN A 23 -19.07 12.92 -17.17
C GLN A 23 -18.25 11.87 -16.40
N LEU A 24 -17.05 12.24 -15.96
CA LEU A 24 -16.21 11.36 -15.14
C LEU A 24 -16.84 11.11 -13.76
N ILE A 25 -17.42 12.13 -13.12
CA ILE A 25 -18.11 11.99 -11.83
C ILE A 25 -19.31 11.05 -11.97
N ASP A 26 -20.14 11.23 -13.00
CA ASP A 26 -21.32 10.40 -13.22
C ASP A 26 -20.92 8.93 -13.46
N ALA A 27 -19.93 8.69 -14.32
CA ALA A 27 -19.43 7.34 -14.60
C ALA A 27 -18.81 6.67 -13.37
N MET A 28 -18.01 7.39 -12.58
CA MET A 28 -17.41 6.87 -11.35
C MET A 28 -18.48 6.56 -10.29
N THR A 29 -19.51 7.40 -10.19
CA THR A 29 -20.65 7.19 -9.28
C THR A 29 -21.45 5.96 -9.69
N GLU A 30 -21.70 5.77 -10.99
CA GLU A 30 -22.37 4.57 -11.50
C GLU A 30 -21.54 3.31 -11.24
N LEU A 31 -20.22 3.36 -11.46
CA LEU A 31 -19.32 2.25 -11.15
C LEU A 31 -19.28 1.93 -9.65
N ALA A 32 -19.29 2.95 -8.80
CA ALA A 32 -19.32 2.81 -7.34
C ALA A 32 -20.52 2.00 -6.83
N LEU A 33 -21.69 2.11 -7.47
CA LEU A 33 -22.87 1.30 -7.14
C LEU A 33 -22.62 -0.21 -7.31
N SER A 34 -21.79 -0.57 -8.29
CA SER A 34 -21.51 -1.97 -8.63
C SER A 34 -20.15 -2.46 -8.10
N TRP A 35 -19.27 -1.55 -7.69
CA TRP A 35 -17.88 -1.83 -7.31
C TRP A 35 -17.45 -0.98 -6.10
N PRO A 36 -17.58 -1.46 -4.85
CA PRO A 36 -17.14 -0.79 -3.62
C PRO A 36 -15.68 -0.35 -3.64
N ALA A 37 -14.81 -1.05 -4.37
CA ALA A 37 -13.43 -0.63 -4.57
C ALA A 37 -13.33 0.77 -5.24
N VAL A 38 -14.31 1.14 -6.07
CA VAL A 38 -14.40 2.48 -6.68
C VAL A 38 -14.77 3.53 -5.63
N CYS A 39 -15.66 3.22 -4.68
CA CYS A 39 -15.91 4.11 -3.54
C CYS A 39 -14.61 4.34 -2.75
N ASP A 40 -13.92 3.26 -2.39
CA ASP A 40 -12.70 3.33 -1.59
C ASP A 40 -11.60 4.20 -2.26
N VAL A 41 -11.36 3.98 -3.55
CA VAL A 41 -10.40 4.78 -4.33
C VAL A 41 -10.86 6.23 -4.48
N THR A 42 -12.14 6.47 -4.70
CA THR A 42 -12.68 7.83 -4.86
C THR A 42 -12.60 8.61 -3.56
N GLU A 43 -12.98 7.99 -2.43
CA GLU A 43 -12.86 8.57 -1.09
C GLU A 43 -11.41 8.95 -0.78
N TRP A 44 -10.46 8.06 -1.04
CA TRP A 44 -9.03 8.35 -0.90
C TRP A 44 -8.60 9.60 -1.72
N LEU A 45 -9.03 9.67 -3.00
CA LEU A 45 -8.64 10.77 -3.90
C LEU A 45 -9.17 12.14 -3.48
N VAL A 46 -10.35 12.19 -2.84
CA VAL A 46 -11.00 13.44 -2.44
C VAL A 46 -10.74 13.81 -0.98
N SER A 47 -10.12 12.92 -0.21
CA SER A 47 -9.80 13.13 1.21
C SER A 47 -8.63 14.10 1.39
N THR A 48 -8.69 14.86 2.48
CA THR A 48 -7.56 15.63 2.99
C THR A 48 -6.46 14.70 3.52
N PRO A 49 -5.21 15.18 3.67
CA PRO A 49 -4.14 14.36 4.23
C PRO A 49 -4.48 13.78 5.61
N SER A 50 -5.09 14.58 6.49
CA SER A 50 -5.54 14.11 7.82
C SER A 50 -6.61 13.04 7.76
N GLU A 51 -7.56 13.13 6.82
CA GLU A 51 -8.58 12.10 6.63
C GLU A 51 -7.94 10.80 6.12
N ASN A 52 -6.98 10.89 5.20
CA ASN A 52 -6.24 9.73 4.71
C ASN A 52 -5.44 9.04 5.82
N MET A 53 -4.77 9.78 6.70
CA MET A 53 -4.10 9.17 7.87
C MET A 53 -5.07 8.56 8.88
N ALA A 54 -6.25 9.16 9.08
CA ALA A 54 -7.29 8.57 9.93
C ALA A 54 -7.82 7.26 9.35
N ARG A 55 -8.04 7.20 8.02
CA ARG A 55 -8.40 5.97 7.31
C ARG A 55 -7.32 4.91 7.43
N PHE A 56 -6.05 5.30 7.20
CA PHE A 56 -4.90 4.41 7.35
C PHE A 56 -4.90 3.74 8.73
N ALA A 57 -5.00 4.54 9.80
CA ALA A 57 -4.99 4.03 11.17
C ALA A 57 -6.18 3.10 11.44
N SER A 58 -7.40 3.52 11.06
CA SER A 58 -8.61 2.73 11.24
C SER A 58 -8.57 1.41 10.47
N ARG A 59 -8.03 1.42 9.24
CA ARG A 59 -7.93 0.23 8.39
C ARG A 59 -6.90 -0.75 8.92
N LEU A 60 -5.76 -0.24 9.38
CA LEU A 60 -4.69 -1.05 9.97
C LEU A 60 -5.18 -1.75 11.25
N GLU A 61 -5.88 -1.04 12.13
CA GLU A 61 -6.44 -1.60 13.38
C GLU A 61 -7.46 -2.72 13.09
N GLN A 62 -8.32 -2.51 12.09
CA GLN A 62 -9.35 -3.49 11.71
C GLN A 62 -8.80 -4.64 10.86
N MET A 63 -7.53 -4.57 10.43
CA MET A 63 -6.98 -5.52 9.47
C MET A 63 -6.95 -6.94 10.05
N GLU A 64 -6.56 -7.12 11.32
CA GLU A 64 -6.50 -8.45 11.94
C GLU A 64 -7.89 -9.02 12.27
N GLU A 65 -8.87 -8.16 12.51
CA GLU A 65 -10.22 -8.54 12.93
C GLU A 65 -11.18 -8.78 11.76
N ARG A 66 -10.83 -8.34 10.55
CA ARG A 66 -11.72 -8.39 9.39
C ARG A 66 -11.82 -9.83 8.85
N ASP A 67 -13.06 -10.25 8.56
CA ASP A 67 -13.31 -11.50 7.85
C ASP A 67 -13.12 -11.32 6.34
N TYR A 68 -11.94 -11.67 5.85
CA TYR A 68 -11.57 -11.60 4.43
C TYR A 68 -12.28 -12.63 3.53
N LYS A 69 -13.14 -13.50 4.09
CA LYS A 69 -13.96 -14.44 3.32
C LYS A 69 -15.17 -13.79 2.64
N TYR A 70 -15.55 -12.58 3.07
CA TYR A 70 -16.66 -11.78 2.54
C TYR A 70 -16.20 -10.33 2.29
N PRO A 71 -16.71 -9.56 1.28
CA PRO A 71 -17.93 -9.76 0.51
C PRO A 71 -17.73 -10.02 -1.00
N ARG A 72 -16.50 -10.16 -1.52
CA ARG A 72 -16.27 -10.37 -2.96
C ARG A 72 -15.28 -11.52 -3.23
N HIS A 73 -15.82 -12.50 -3.94
CA HIS A 73 -15.19 -13.56 -4.73
C HIS A 73 -13.88 -14.21 -4.24
N THR A 74 -14.07 -15.46 -3.81
CA THR A 74 -13.22 -16.64 -4.05
C THR A 74 -11.83 -16.73 -3.42
N ARG A 75 -11.14 -15.64 -3.06
CA ARG A 75 -9.72 -15.70 -2.66
C ARG A 75 -9.33 -14.68 -1.57
N ILE A 76 -8.98 -15.20 -0.38
CA ILE A 76 -8.64 -14.40 0.83
C ILE A 76 -7.47 -13.46 0.57
N ASP A 77 -6.47 -13.95 -0.17
CA ASP A 77 -5.26 -13.22 -0.56
C ASP A 77 -5.54 -11.99 -1.43
N GLU A 78 -6.51 -12.05 -2.33
CA GLU A 78 -6.91 -10.88 -3.14
C GLU A 78 -7.50 -9.77 -2.28
N ASN A 79 -8.34 -10.13 -1.29
CA ASN A 79 -8.95 -9.16 -0.39
C ASN A 79 -7.91 -8.53 0.56
N ILE A 80 -6.95 -9.32 1.06
CA ILE A 80 -5.83 -8.78 1.86
C ILE A 80 -4.99 -7.83 1.00
N LEU A 81 -4.69 -8.20 -0.24
CA LEU A 81 -3.90 -7.36 -1.16
C LEU A 81 -4.59 -6.01 -1.47
N ILE A 82 -5.92 -5.99 -1.58
CA ILE A 82 -6.69 -4.75 -1.73
C ILE A 82 -6.49 -3.83 -0.52
N GLU A 83 -6.57 -4.37 0.70
CA GLU A 83 -6.37 -3.61 1.93
C GLU A 83 -4.93 -3.08 2.06
N LEU A 84 -3.93 -3.92 1.79
CA LEU A 84 -2.52 -3.54 1.81
C LEU A 84 -2.24 -2.37 0.85
N ARG A 85 -2.80 -2.42 -0.36
CA ARG A 85 -2.68 -1.32 -1.33
C ARG A 85 -3.45 -0.08 -0.90
N ALA A 86 -4.57 -0.21 -0.20
CA ALA A 86 -5.29 0.93 0.37
C ALA A 86 -4.47 1.61 1.46
N LEU A 87 -3.89 0.84 2.39
CA LEU A 87 -2.97 1.36 3.41
C LEU A 87 -1.81 2.14 2.78
N LEU A 88 -1.17 1.57 1.74
CA LEU A 88 -0.05 2.22 1.05
C LEU A 88 -0.46 3.54 0.39
N ARG A 89 -1.64 3.61 -0.24
CA ARG A 89 -2.17 4.85 -0.83
C ARG A 89 -2.48 5.89 0.25
N GLU A 90 -3.14 5.47 1.32
CA GLU A 90 -3.57 6.33 2.41
C GLU A 90 -2.37 6.94 3.13
N VAL A 91 -1.32 6.17 3.48
CA VAL A 91 -0.11 6.73 4.10
C VAL A 91 0.66 7.67 3.15
N CYS A 92 0.86 7.29 1.89
CA CYS A 92 1.63 8.10 0.93
C CYS A 92 0.97 9.43 0.58
N SER A 93 -0.36 9.52 0.71
CA SER A 93 -1.13 10.76 0.46
C SER A 93 -1.50 11.51 1.74
N GLY A 94 -1.46 10.83 2.89
CA GLY A 94 -1.86 11.37 4.18
C GLY A 94 -0.70 11.94 4.99
N ALA A 95 0.47 11.33 4.92
CA ALA A 95 1.60 11.72 5.74
C ALA A 95 2.07 13.15 5.41
N THR A 96 2.27 13.94 6.47
CA THR A 96 2.66 15.34 6.38
C THR A 96 4.17 15.55 6.53
N SER A 97 4.90 14.49 6.89
CA SER A 97 6.35 14.47 6.97
C SER A 97 6.92 13.12 6.53
N ALA A 98 8.18 13.11 6.08
CA ALA A 98 8.86 11.87 5.72
C ALA A 98 8.96 10.90 6.92
N LYS A 99 9.05 11.43 8.15
CA LYS A 99 9.10 10.60 9.36
C LYS A 99 7.77 9.86 9.59
N GLU A 100 6.66 10.59 9.54
CA GLU A 100 5.30 10.03 9.65
C GLU A 100 5.02 9.02 8.52
N GLU A 101 5.44 9.33 7.30
CA GLU A 101 5.33 8.43 6.15
C GLU A 101 6.12 7.14 6.39
N MET A 102 7.37 7.25 6.83
CA MET A 102 8.20 6.08 7.16
C MET A 102 7.58 5.24 8.28
N GLU A 103 7.12 5.86 9.36
CA GLU A 103 6.44 5.15 10.46
C GLU A 103 5.23 4.36 9.95
N GLY A 104 4.39 4.96 9.10
CA GLY A 104 3.26 4.27 8.49
C GLY A 104 3.67 3.15 7.52
N LEU A 105 4.67 3.37 6.66
CA LEU A 105 5.18 2.33 5.75
C LEU A 105 5.76 1.12 6.52
N LEU A 106 6.43 1.38 7.64
CA LEU A 106 6.94 0.33 8.52
C LEU A 106 5.82 -0.43 9.24
N LEU A 107 4.71 0.24 9.60
CA LEU A 107 3.52 -0.44 10.11
C LEU A 107 2.92 -1.39 9.06
N ILE A 108 2.87 -1.00 7.78
CA ILE A 108 2.47 -1.92 6.70
C ILE A 108 3.45 -3.09 6.63
N CYS A 109 4.76 -2.85 6.76
CA CYS A 109 5.73 -3.94 6.75
C CYS A 109 5.50 -4.96 7.90
N LYS A 110 4.94 -4.52 9.03
CA LYS A 110 4.59 -5.40 10.18
C LYS A 110 3.33 -6.23 9.97
N THR A 111 2.52 -5.94 8.95
CA THR A 111 1.33 -6.75 8.65
C THR A 111 1.69 -8.08 8.01
N ASP A 112 2.97 -8.32 7.71
CA ASP A 112 3.51 -9.57 7.19
C ASP A 112 3.11 -10.76 8.06
N ARG A 113 3.23 -10.61 9.38
CA ARG A 113 2.88 -11.67 10.33
C ARG A 113 1.44 -12.13 10.13
N PHE A 114 0.48 -11.21 10.26
CA PHE A 114 -0.92 -11.52 10.03
C PHE A 114 -1.16 -12.09 8.63
N THR A 115 -0.54 -11.48 7.61
CA THR A 115 -0.74 -11.81 6.19
C THR A 115 -0.29 -13.24 5.87
N PHE A 116 0.90 -13.65 6.32
CA PHE A 116 1.48 -14.96 6.03
C PHE A 116 1.08 -16.04 7.06
N GLU A 117 0.53 -15.67 8.22
CA GLU A 117 -0.16 -16.61 9.12
C GLU A 117 -1.45 -17.17 8.50
N GLN A 118 -2.07 -16.47 7.54
CA GLN A 118 -3.23 -16.99 6.82
C GLN A 118 -2.85 -18.17 5.91
N TYR A 119 -3.71 -19.20 5.83
CA TYR A 119 -3.52 -20.31 4.89
C TYR A 119 -3.96 -19.89 3.47
N LEU A 120 -3.07 -19.19 2.77
CA LEU A 120 -3.34 -18.54 1.48
C LEU A 120 -3.00 -19.43 0.28
N GLN A 121 -3.71 -19.22 -0.82
CA GLN A 121 -3.55 -20.01 -2.05
C GLN A 121 -2.39 -19.50 -2.93
N GLU A 122 -2.17 -18.18 -3.05
CA GLU A 122 -1.01 -17.62 -3.77
C GLU A 122 -0.28 -16.58 -2.94
N GLN A 123 0.72 -17.03 -2.17
CA GLN A 123 1.59 -16.15 -1.38
C GLN A 123 2.42 -15.20 -2.26
N TRP A 124 2.68 -15.56 -3.52
CA TRP A 124 3.50 -14.76 -4.45
C TRP A 124 2.94 -13.36 -4.72
N SER A 125 1.62 -13.18 -4.78
CA SER A 125 1.05 -11.84 -5.00
C SER A 125 1.27 -10.91 -3.81
N LEU A 126 1.35 -11.47 -2.60
CA LEU A 126 1.63 -10.71 -1.38
C LEU A 126 3.12 -10.42 -1.26
N GLU A 127 3.97 -11.41 -1.52
CA GLU A 127 5.43 -11.19 -1.63
C GLU A 127 5.74 -10.09 -2.65
N PHE A 128 5.08 -10.11 -3.81
CA PHE A 128 5.20 -9.06 -4.82
C PHE A 128 4.78 -7.69 -4.29
N PHE A 129 3.68 -7.59 -3.54
CA PHE A 129 3.30 -6.33 -2.90
C PHE A 129 4.42 -5.79 -1.99
N TYR A 130 4.93 -6.62 -1.08
CA TYR A 130 5.97 -6.20 -0.15
C TYR A 130 7.26 -5.77 -0.88
N THR A 131 7.70 -6.56 -1.86
CA THR A 131 9.01 -6.36 -2.52
C THR A 131 8.98 -5.37 -3.68
N ASN A 132 7.89 -5.31 -4.44
CA ASN A 132 7.78 -4.49 -5.66
C ASN A 132 6.90 -3.25 -5.50
N GLU A 133 5.99 -3.20 -4.52
CA GLU A 133 5.13 -2.03 -4.28
C GLU A 133 5.58 -1.26 -3.03
N LEU A 134 5.74 -1.92 -1.88
CA LEU A 134 6.11 -1.29 -0.62
C LEU A 134 7.60 -0.90 -0.54
N ALA A 135 8.51 -1.81 -0.93
CA ALA A 135 9.95 -1.54 -0.82
C ALA A 135 10.42 -0.27 -1.56
N PRO A 136 9.97 0.01 -2.81
CA PRO A 136 10.32 1.27 -3.47
C PRO A 136 9.84 2.52 -2.73
N CYS A 137 8.66 2.47 -2.08
CA CYS A 137 8.15 3.57 -1.27
C CYS A 137 9.04 3.79 -0.02
N LEU A 138 9.46 2.72 0.65
CA LEU A 138 10.40 2.79 1.78
C LEU A 138 11.75 3.41 1.38
N ILE A 139 12.33 2.97 0.26
CA ILE A 139 13.60 3.50 -0.27
C ILE A 139 13.46 5.00 -0.58
N SER A 140 12.39 5.37 -1.30
CA SER A 140 12.10 6.76 -1.63
C SER A 140 11.92 7.62 -0.38
N CYS A 141 11.18 7.14 0.61
CA CYS A 141 10.96 7.83 1.87
C CYS A 141 12.25 7.98 2.69
N ALA A 142 13.06 6.93 2.78
CA ALA A 142 14.34 6.93 3.49
C ALA A 142 15.27 8.05 3.02
N SER A 143 15.32 8.31 1.71
CA SER A 143 16.13 9.39 1.14
C SER A 143 15.76 10.80 1.62
N ARG A 144 14.55 10.98 2.17
CA ARG A 144 14.03 12.25 2.69
C ARG A 144 14.16 12.38 4.21
N ILE A 145 14.56 11.32 4.90
CA ILE A 145 14.74 11.33 6.36
C ILE A 145 16.07 12.00 6.72
N LYS A 146 16.01 12.98 7.63
CA LYS A 146 17.21 13.67 8.14
C LYS A 146 17.86 12.94 9.32
N ASP A 147 17.05 12.32 10.16
CA ASP A 147 17.52 11.58 11.32
C ASP A 147 17.85 10.14 10.92
N ILE A 148 19.02 9.99 10.31
CA ILE A 148 19.50 8.71 9.79
C ILE A 148 19.74 7.70 10.92
N GLN A 149 20.18 8.17 12.09
CA GLN A 149 20.44 7.28 13.23
C GLN A 149 19.13 6.67 13.74
N TRP A 150 18.07 7.47 13.89
CA TRP A 150 16.74 6.95 14.21
C TRP A 150 16.29 5.91 13.19
N LEU A 151 16.45 6.21 11.89
CA LEU A 151 16.03 5.31 10.82
C LEU A 151 16.77 3.97 10.87
N ILE A 152 18.10 3.99 11.05
CA ILE A 152 18.91 2.77 11.18
C ILE A 152 18.44 1.95 12.39
N THR A 153 18.25 2.58 13.55
CA THR A 153 17.81 1.89 14.77
C THR A 153 16.46 1.21 14.56
N VAL A 154 15.45 1.91 14.03
CA VAL A 154 14.12 1.33 13.81
C VAL A 154 14.16 0.18 12.79
N LEU A 155 14.90 0.34 11.69
CA LEU A 155 15.03 -0.72 10.68
C LEU A 155 15.73 -1.96 11.24
N GLN A 156 16.78 -1.79 12.05
CA GLN A 156 17.47 -2.89 12.71
C GLN A 156 16.55 -3.61 13.70
N GLU A 157 15.78 -2.88 14.51
CA GLU A 157 14.79 -3.47 15.42
C GLU A 157 13.78 -4.32 14.65
N MET A 158 13.23 -3.81 13.55
CA MET A 158 12.27 -4.56 12.73
C MET A 158 12.83 -5.84 12.12
N LEU A 159 14.12 -5.87 11.77
CA LEU A 159 14.79 -7.06 11.24
C LEU A 159 14.99 -8.15 12.30
N THR A 160 14.98 -7.82 13.59
CA THR A 160 15.06 -8.84 14.64
C THR A 160 13.79 -9.68 14.77
N GLU A 161 12.68 -9.19 14.22
CA GLU A 161 11.35 -9.80 14.28
C GLU A 161 10.87 -10.31 12.89
N ASP A 162 11.77 -10.82 12.06
CA ASP A 162 11.42 -11.33 10.72
C ASP A 162 10.98 -12.80 10.75
N SER A 163 9.71 -13.03 11.11
CA SER A 163 9.18 -14.39 11.25
C SER A 163 9.02 -15.13 9.92
N TYR A 164 8.95 -14.40 8.80
CA TYR A 164 8.61 -14.95 7.48
C TYR A 164 9.67 -14.68 6.40
N GLY A 165 10.79 -14.01 6.74
CA GLY A 165 11.87 -13.67 5.81
C GLY A 165 11.56 -12.48 4.88
N ILE A 166 10.33 -11.95 4.93
CA ILE A 166 9.91 -10.88 4.02
C ILE A 166 10.50 -9.53 4.44
N ARG A 167 10.67 -9.29 5.74
CA ARG A 167 11.20 -8.00 6.23
C ARG A 167 12.66 -7.85 5.84
N GLU A 168 13.45 -8.92 5.89
CA GLU A 168 14.84 -8.91 5.42
C GLU A 168 14.93 -8.53 3.94
N HIS A 169 14.08 -9.13 3.10
CA HIS A 169 14.04 -8.83 1.66
C HIS A 169 13.63 -7.38 1.35
N VAL A 170 12.74 -6.80 2.17
CA VAL A 170 12.23 -5.44 1.96
C VAL A 170 13.14 -4.37 2.59
N LEU A 171 13.63 -4.59 3.80
CA LEU A 171 14.33 -3.58 4.60
C LEU A 171 15.85 -3.58 4.40
N SER A 172 16.46 -4.71 4.04
CA SER A 172 17.91 -4.76 3.78
C SER A 172 18.36 -3.84 2.65
N PRO A 173 17.65 -3.74 1.50
CA PRO A 173 17.97 -2.77 0.46
C PRO A 173 17.90 -1.32 0.94
N VAL A 174 16.94 -1.00 1.83
CA VAL A 174 16.78 0.33 2.42
C VAL A 174 17.98 0.67 3.29
N LEU A 175 18.36 -0.23 4.20
CA LEU A 175 19.53 -0.09 5.07
C LEU A 175 20.83 0.07 4.29
N GLN A 176 21.05 -0.76 3.27
CA GLN A 176 22.23 -0.66 2.41
C GLN A 176 22.28 0.66 1.65
N GLY A 177 21.12 1.17 1.19
CA GLY A 177 21.01 2.47 0.55
C GLY A 177 21.41 3.61 1.48
N ILE A 178 20.94 3.57 2.73
CA ILE A 178 21.27 4.58 3.74
C ILE A 178 22.77 4.58 4.06
N GLN A 179 23.36 3.40 4.30
CA GLN A 179 24.77 3.27 4.68
C GLN A 179 25.72 3.82 3.62
N LYS A 180 25.40 3.64 2.33
CA LYS A 180 26.17 4.20 1.20
C LYS A 180 26.14 5.74 1.12
N HIS A 181 25.16 6.39 1.75
CA HIS A 181 25.03 7.85 1.76
C HIS A 181 25.63 8.51 3.00
N THR A 182 26.06 7.71 3.99
CA THR A 182 26.69 8.17 5.24
C THR A 182 28.21 7.99 5.28
N GLU A 183 28.79 7.26 4.31
CA GLU A 183 30.24 7.16 4.05
C GLU A 183 30.72 8.27 3.09
#